data_AF-A0A2E9D2K8-F1
#
_entry.id   AF-A0A2E9D2K8-F1
#
_cell.length_a   1.000
_cell.length_b   1.000
_cell.length_c   1.000
_cell.angle_alpha   90.00
_cell.angle_beta   90.00
_cell.angle_gamma   90.00
#
_symmetry.space_group_name_H-M   'P 1'
#
loop_
_entity.id
_entity.type
_entity.pdbx_description
1 polymer ?
#
loop_
_entity_poly.entity_id
_entity_poly.type
_entity_poly.pdbx_seq_one_letter_code
_entity_poly.pdbx_strand_id
1 'polypeptide(L)'
;MTDIRILDQFYIPVEERFERLTRLARSVPGIAVAAVSIVTPRRQRFKSVVGWNVTELPIELNLCRTTISEGGIVVVPDALRDKRFANHPLVDNSRGFRFYVGYP
;
A
#
# COMPACT_ATOMS: atom_id res chain seq x y z
N MET A 1 1.10 17.29 17.72
CA MET A 1 0.73 17.31 16.29
C MET A 1 1.99 17.13 15.49
N THR A 2 2.30 15.89 15.09
CA THR A 2 3.51 15.58 14.30
C THR A 2 3.38 16.25 12.93
N ASP A 3 4.27 17.20 12.65
CA ASP A 3 4.23 18.02 11.44
C ASP A 3 4.43 17.13 10.20
N ILE A 4 3.37 17.00 9.39
CA ILE A 4 3.31 16.18 8.16
C ILE A 4 4.38 16.63 7.14
N ARG A 5 4.93 17.84 7.30
CA ARG A 5 6.03 18.38 6.47
C ARG A 5 7.38 17.65 6.64
N ILE A 6 7.56 16.85 7.69
CA ILE A 6 8.82 16.13 7.95
C ILE A 6 8.99 14.89 7.05
N LEU A 7 7.89 14.30 6.55
CA LEU A 7 7.95 13.02 5.83
C LEU A 7 8.52 13.11 4.40
N ASP A 8 8.62 14.32 3.85
CA ASP A 8 9.10 14.53 2.48
C ASP A 8 10.65 14.53 2.37
N GLN A 9 11.38 14.62 3.48
CA GLN A 9 12.85 14.80 3.49
C GLN A 9 13.65 13.70 4.18
N PHE A 10 13.04 12.76 4.92
CA PHE A 10 13.80 11.79 5.70
C PHE A 10 13.95 10.42 5.03
N TYR A 11 15.18 9.90 5.07
CA TYR A 11 15.48 8.48 5.05
C TYR A 11 14.54 7.78 6.05
N ILE A 12 13.82 6.76 5.59
CA ILE A 12 12.96 5.95 6.46
C ILE A 12 13.82 4.78 6.92
N PRO A 13 14.31 4.77 8.17
CA PRO A 13 15.10 3.64 8.65
C PRO A 13 14.23 2.39 8.64
N VAL A 14 14.84 1.26 8.28
CA VAL A 14 14.24 -0.04 8.47
C VAL A 14 14.01 -0.25 9.96
N GLU A 15 12.80 -0.69 10.31
CA GLU A 15 12.42 -0.96 11.69
C GLU A 15 11.79 -2.35 11.76
N GLU A 16 12.41 -3.22 12.55
CA GLU A 16 12.08 -4.65 12.60
C GLU A 16 10.61 -4.92 12.97
N ARG A 17 9.98 -4.04 13.75
CA ARG A 17 8.55 -4.16 14.08
C ARG A 17 7.65 -4.13 12.85
N PHE A 18 7.96 -3.31 11.84
CA PHE A 18 7.16 -3.23 10.61
C PHE A 18 7.52 -4.34 9.63
N GLU A 19 8.81 -4.69 9.55
CA GLU A 19 9.28 -5.84 8.76
C GLU A 19 8.63 -7.14 9.23
N ARG A 20 8.50 -7.34 10.54
CA ARG A 20 7.81 -8.50 11.09
C ARG A 20 6.34 -8.54 10.66
N LEU A 21 5.63 -7.40 10.67
CA LEU A 21 4.23 -7.33 10.26
C LEU A 21 4.03 -7.67 8.78
N THR A 22 4.84 -7.10 7.90
CA THR A 22 4.75 -7.35 6.46
C THR A 22 5.16 -8.79 6.11
N ARG A 23 6.17 -9.37 6.77
CA ARG A 23 6.51 -10.79 6.60
C ARG A 23 5.39 -11.71 7.06
N LEU A 24 4.74 -11.42 8.19
CA LEU A 24 3.58 -12.19 8.67
C LEU A 24 2.40 -12.07 7.70
N ALA A 25 2.04 -10.87 7.27
CA ALA A 25 0.96 -10.67 6.30
C ALA A 25 1.24 -11.37 4.97
N ARG A 26 2.50 -11.34 4.50
CA ARG A 26 2.94 -12.03 3.27
C ARG A 26 2.92 -13.55 3.37
N SER A 27 3.03 -14.10 4.59
CA SER A 27 2.99 -15.54 4.84
C SER A 27 1.58 -16.14 4.63
N VAL A 28 0.54 -15.30 4.58
CA VAL A 28 -0.81 -15.74 4.25
C VAL A 28 -0.84 -16.26 2.81
N PRO A 29 -1.36 -17.48 2.56
CA PRO A 29 -1.44 -18.04 1.21
C PRO A 29 -2.16 -17.10 0.24
N GLY A 30 -1.58 -16.94 -0.96
CA GLY A 30 -2.16 -16.09 -2.02
C GLY A 30 -1.84 -14.59 -1.91
N ILE A 31 -1.26 -14.11 -0.80
CA ILE A 31 -0.80 -12.72 -0.71
C ILE A 31 0.54 -12.59 -1.42
N ALA A 32 0.62 -11.82 -2.51
CA ALA A 32 1.86 -11.63 -3.28
C ALA A 32 2.74 -10.47 -2.77
N VAL A 33 2.13 -9.49 -2.11
CA VAL A 33 2.79 -8.29 -1.58
C VAL A 33 2.10 -7.92 -0.28
N ALA A 34 2.89 -7.52 0.72
CA ALA A 34 2.39 -6.91 1.95
C ALA A 34 3.21 -5.66 2.26
N ALA A 35 2.54 -4.59 2.70
CA ALA A 35 3.20 -3.31 2.91
C ALA A 35 2.59 -2.53 4.08
N VAL A 36 3.46 -1.80 4.79
CA VAL A 36 3.07 -0.68 5.66
C VAL A 36 3.42 0.59 4.93
N SER A 37 2.42 1.42 4.64
CA SER A 37 2.57 2.59 3.77
C SER A 37 2.32 3.89 4.54
N ILE A 38 3.13 4.90 4.24
CA ILE A 38 2.93 6.28 4.68
C ILE A 38 2.49 7.06 3.45
N VAL A 39 1.25 7.53 3.45
CA VAL A 39 0.68 8.29 2.34
C VAL A 39 0.75 9.78 2.67
N THR A 40 1.33 10.55 1.74
CA THR A 40 1.31 12.03 1.79
C THR A 40 0.52 12.57 0.59
N PRO A 41 0.21 13.87 0.55
CA PRO A 41 -0.44 14.47 -0.62
C PRO A 41 0.35 14.35 -1.93
N ARG A 42 1.65 14.05 -1.87
CA ARG A 42 2.54 14.03 -3.06
C ARG A 42 2.93 12.63 -3.51
N ARG A 43 3.01 11.67 -2.59
CA ARG A 43 3.49 10.32 -2.85
C ARG A 43 3.10 9.35 -1.74
N GLN A 44 3.19 8.07 -2.06
CA GLN A 44 3.16 6.99 -1.08
C GLN A 44 4.57 6.46 -0.86
N ARG A 45 5.00 6.37 0.39
CA ARG A 45 6.27 5.74 0.77
C ARG A 45 6.02 4.46 1.55
N PHE A 46 6.89 3.48 1.41
CA PHE A 46 6.78 2.23 2.15
C PHE A 46 7.68 2.26 3.38
N LYS A 47 7.07 2.12 4.57
CA LYS A 47 7.81 1.89 5.81
C LYS A 47 8.38 0.49 5.87
N SER A 48 7.66 -0.45 5.26
CA SER A 48 8.07 -1.82 5.04
C SER A 48 7.29 -2.36 3.85
N VAL A 49 7.92 -3.16 2.99
CA VAL A 49 7.26 -3.85 1.89
C VAL A 49 7.99 -5.16 1.59
N VAL A 50 7.23 -6.23 1.46
CA VAL A 50 7.75 -7.58 1.14
C VAL A 50 7.01 -8.11 -0.07
N GLY A 51 7.76 -8.72 -0.99
CA GLY A 51 7.23 -9.26 -2.25
C GLY A 51 7.15 -8.26 -3.40
N TRP A 52 7.62 -7.02 -3.19
CA TRP A 52 7.73 -5.99 -4.23
C TRP A 52 8.93 -5.09 -3.98
N ASN A 53 9.81 -4.94 -4.98
CA ASN A 53 11.02 -4.13 -4.87
C ASN A 53 10.73 -2.66 -5.25
N VAL A 54 10.09 -1.93 -4.33
CA VAL A 54 9.73 -0.52 -4.50
C VAL A 54 9.84 0.21 -3.16
N THR A 55 10.26 1.47 -3.16
CA THR A 55 10.39 2.28 -1.93
C THR A 55 9.37 3.40 -1.85
N GLU A 56 8.93 3.90 -3.00
CA GLU A 56 7.85 4.89 -3.12
C GLU A 56 7.08 4.75 -4.42
N LEU A 57 5.86 5.28 -4.43
CA LEU A 57 4.99 5.41 -5.58
C LEU A 57 4.53 6.86 -5.73
N PRO A 58 4.38 7.36 -6.97
CA PRO A 58 3.59 8.56 -7.26
C PRO A 58 2.19 8.44 -6.65
N ILE A 59 1.60 9.56 -6.23
CA ILE A 59 0.29 9.56 -5.58
C ILE A 59 -0.82 9.02 -6.50
N GLU A 60 -0.64 9.12 -7.81
CA GLU A 60 -1.54 8.61 -8.85
C GLU A 60 -1.62 7.07 -8.87
N LEU A 61 -0.60 6.39 -8.33
CA LEU A 61 -0.52 4.93 -8.25
C LEU A 61 -0.90 4.38 -6.86
N ASN A 62 -1.45 5.22 -5.98
CA ASN A 62 -1.76 4.86 -4.61
C ASN A 62 -3.09 4.09 -4.47
N LEU A 63 -3.00 2.77 -4.28
CA LEU A 63 -4.15 1.91 -3.94
C LEU A 63 -4.70 2.18 -2.52
N CYS A 64 -3.83 2.54 -1.57
CA CYS A 64 -4.18 2.81 -0.16
C CYS A 64 -5.07 4.05 0.04
N ARG A 65 -5.20 4.92 -0.98
CA ARG A 65 -6.08 6.10 -0.92
C ARG A 65 -7.51 5.72 -0.53
N THR A 66 -8.01 4.60 -1.06
CA THR A 66 -9.38 4.14 -0.80
C THR A 66 -9.54 3.78 0.68
N THR A 67 -8.59 3.03 1.24
CA THR A 67 -8.58 2.69 2.67
C THR A 67 -8.56 3.91 3.58
N ILE A 68 -7.75 4.92 3.24
CA ILE A 68 -7.69 6.17 4.01
C ILE A 68 -9.02 6.93 3.92
N SER A 69 -9.61 7.03 2.73
CA SER A 69 -10.89 7.73 2.54
C SER A 69 -12.06 7.05 3.25
N GLU A 70 -12.08 5.71 3.30
CA GLU A 70 -13.15 4.95 3.96
C GLU A 70 -12.99 4.91 5.49
N GLY A 71 -11.79 5.19 6.03
CA GLY A 71 -11.54 5.25 7.47
C GLY A 71 -11.66 3.90 8.20
N GLY A 72 -11.66 2.79 7.47
CA GLY A 72 -11.82 1.44 8.02
C GLY A 72 -11.28 0.36 7.10
N ILE A 73 -11.58 -0.90 7.43
CA ILE A 73 -11.12 -2.03 6.61
C ILE A 73 -11.74 -1.98 5.21
N VAL A 74 -10.91 -2.10 4.19
CA VAL A 74 -11.32 -2.24 2.79
C VAL A 74 -10.84 -3.60 2.31
N VAL A 75 -11.77 -4.44 1.88
CA VAL A 75 -11.49 -5.74 1.26
C VAL A 75 -12.00 -5.72 -0.16
N VAL A 76 -11.14 -6.08 -1.11
CA VAL A 76 -11.41 -6.14 -2.54
C VAL A 76 -10.96 -7.51 -3.04
N PRO A 77 -11.91 -8.46 -3.16
CA PRO A 77 -11.60 -9.81 -3.63
C PRO A 77 -11.04 -9.83 -5.06
N ASP A 78 -11.57 -8.96 -5.92
CA ASP A 78 -11.15 -8.79 -7.31
C ASP A 78 -11.24 -7.32 -7.74
N ALA A 79 -10.07 -6.70 -7.89
CA ALA A 79 -9.89 -5.30 -8.24
C ALA A 79 -10.36 -4.97 -9.66
N LEU A 80 -10.42 -5.94 -10.58
CA LEU A 80 -10.99 -5.71 -11.91
C LEU A 80 -12.51 -5.56 -11.88
N ARG A 81 -13.16 -6.10 -10.84
CA ARG A 81 -14.62 -6.05 -10.66
C ARG A 81 -15.06 -4.96 -9.70
N ASP A 82 -14.12 -4.31 -9.02
CA ASP A 82 -14.40 -3.21 -8.11
C ASP A 82 -14.25 -1.87 -8.82
N LYS A 83 -15.34 -1.13 -8.95
CA LYS A 83 -15.37 0.18 -9.62
C LYS A 83 -14.36 1.20 -9.06
N ARG A 84 -13.92 1.04 -7.81
CA ARG A 84 -12.93 1.93 -7.17
C ARG A 84 -11.50 1.65 -7.67
N PHE A 85 -11.27 0.47 -8.24
CA PHE A 85 -9.95 -0.07 -8.60
C PHE A 85 -9.81 -0.52 -10.06
N ALA A 86 -10.90 -0.83 -10.75
CA ALA A 86 -10.87 -1.44 -12.08
C ALA A 86 -10.04 -0.64 -13.11
N ASN A 87 -10.08 0.69 -13.02
CA ASN A 87 -9.34 1.59 -13.91
C ASN A 87 -7.99 2.04 -13.31
N HIS A 88 -7.52 1.42 -12.23
CA HIS A 88 -6.28 1.81 -11.57
C HIS A 88 -5.07 1.25 -12.35
N PRO A 89 -3.99 2.04 -12.59
CA PRO A 89 -2.88 1.58 -13.44
C PRO A 89 -2.15 0.33 -12.90
N LEU A 90 -2.13 0.16 -11.58
CA LEU A 90 -1.59 -1.04 -10.94
C LEU A 90 -2.52 -2.27 -11.01
N VAL A 91 -3.73 -2.13 -11.54
CA VAL A 91 -4.74 -3.20 -11.68
C VAL A 91 -4.89 -3.58 -13.16
N ASP A 92 -4.92 -2.61 -14.06
CA ASP A 92 -5.32 -2.77 -15.47
C ASP A 92 -4.40 -3.71 -16.31
N ASN A 93 -3.18 -4.03 -15.84
CA ASN A 93 -2.28 -4.94 -16.57
C ASN A 93 -2.47 -6.44 -16.20
N SER A 94 -2.00 -7.36 -17.07
CA SER A 94 -2.13 -8.82 -16.89
C SER A 94 -1.42 -9.41 -15.64
N ARG A 95 -0.52 -8.63 -15.03
CA ARG A 95 0.20 -8.91 -13.78
C ARG A 95 -0.14 -7.88 -12.68
N GLY A 96 -1.23 -7.13 -12.82
CA GLY A 96 -1.68 -6.14 -11.86
C GLY A 96 -2.20 -6.76 -10.57
N PHE A 97 -2.37 -5.95 -9.53
CA PHE A 97 -3.01 -6.37 -8.30
C PHE A 97 -4.46 -6.80 -8.58
N ARG A 98 -4.86 -7.91 -7.96
CA ARG A 98 -6.21 -8.49 -8.09
C ARG A 98 -6.91 -8.49 -6.75
N PHE A 99 -6.27 -9.07 -5.75
CA PHE A 99 -6.74 -9.00 -4.38
C PHE A 99 -6.12 -7.77 -3.69
N TYR A 100 -6.94 -7.03 -2.95
CA TYR A 100 -6.47 -5.94 -2.08
C TYR A 100 -7.19 -6.02 -0.73
N VAL A 101 -6.41 -5.85 0.34
CA VAL A 101 -6.94 -5.60 1.68
C VAL A 101 -6.11 -4.52 2.34
N GLY A 102 -6.78 -3.54 2.94
CA GLY A 102 -6.14 -2.42 3.62
C GLY A 102 -6.92 -2.00 4.85
N TYR A 103 -6.19 -1.52 5.85
CA TYR A 103 -6.72 -0.86 7.05
C TYR A 103 -5.88 0.40 7.32
N PRO A 104 -6.50 1.55 7.67
CA PRO A 104 -5.80 2.82 7.85
C PRO A 104 -5.01 2.88 9.18
#